data_AF-A0A1Q3F3S6-F1
#
_entry.id   AF-A0A1Q3F3S6-F1
#
_cell.length_a   1.000
_cell.length_b   1.000
_cell.length_c   1.000
_cell.angle_alpha   90.00
_cell.angle_beta   90.00
_cell.angle_gamma   90.00
#
_symmetry.space_group_name_H-M   'P 1'
#
loop_
_entity.id
_entity.type
_entity.pdbx_description
1 polymer ?
#
loop_
_entity_poly.entity_id
_entity_poly.type
_entity_poly.pdbx_seq_one_letter_code
_entity_poly.pdbx_strand_id
1 'polypeptide(L)'
;MALVLHQTLRRLVRSTGRHAIRLFHDEFNTPSPPAVKKGNPNDPSSAESRVPAAGSIANKYQVFRDVDATVILDVEEERQLQLQQDLEEEKIEEEPQPSNALPSVFSGINLQRGKTGVYDIDDLVTVLRLNNAENIFVCSVSQEIKYVDYICIVTGMSFRHMRGVAEFVRKIFKMKRNPTDIIPKIEGENSRDWMALDLGNIALHIFSEQAREQYDLESLWAIGAKYDRECNKPAEPLVELFERHSVYLNDLKPLKKEKTMDGNETAA
;
A
#
# COMPACT_ATOMS: atom_id res chain seq x y z
N MET A 1 25.16 -52.38 -4.75
CA MET A 1 26.03 -51.19 -4.88
C MET A 1 25.15 -49.97 -4.61
N ALA A 2 25.04 -49.47 -3.37
CA ALA A 2 26.02 -48.59 -2.69
C ALA A 2 26.22 -47.30 -3.53
N LEU A 3 26.10 -46.05 -3.06
CA LEU A 3 26.05 -45.40 -1.73
C LEU A 3 25.78 -43.91 -2.01
N VAL A 4 24.92 -43.20 -1.26
CA VAL A 4 25.16 -41.79 -0.87
C VAL A 4 24.54 -41.53 0.52
N LEU A 5 25.39 -41.51 1.54
CA LEU A 5 25.25 -40.86 2.86
C LEU A 5 25.40 -39.32 2.66
N HIS A 6 24.95 -38.36 3.47
CA HIS A 6 24.64 -38.33 4.90
C HIS A 6 23.88 -37.03 5.28
N GLN A 7 22.99 -37.16 6.27
CA GLN A 7 22.74 -36.26 7.41
C GLN A 7 22.41 -34.77 7.22
N THR A 8 21.24 -34.36 7.74
CA THR A 8 21.17 -33.33 8.81
C THR A 8 19.93 -33.55 9.68
N LEU A 9 20.07 -33.17 10.94
CA LEU A 9 19.40 -33.71 12.12
C LEU A 9 18.09 -33.02 12.53
N ARG A 10 17.25 -33.84 13.15
CA ARG A 10 16.13 -33.52 14.06
C ARG A 10 16.43 -32.34 14.98
N ARG A 11 15.41 -31.52 15.28
CA ARG A 11 15.05 -31.17 16.67
C ARG A 11 13.62 -30.63 16.78
N LEU A 12 13.04 -30.98 17.92
CA LEU A 12 11.63 -31.01 18.27
C LEU A 12 11.49 -30.29 19.63
N VAL A 13 10.57 -29.32 19.71
CA VAL A 13 9.61 -29.06 20.83
C VAL A 13 10.00 -28.22 22.06
N ARG A 14 8.95 -27.50 22.53
CA ARG A 14 8.62 -26.86 23.84
C ARG A 14 8.93 -25.36 23.92
N SER A 15 7.97 -24.44 24.05
CA SER A 15 6.87 -24.28 25.03
C SER A 15 7.34 -24.31 26.49
N THR A 16 7.44 -23.13 27.10
CA THR A 16 6.84 -22.74 28.40
C THR A 16 7.49 -21.46 28.90
N GLY A 17 6.68 -20.54 29.41
CA GLY A 17 7.12 -19.24 29.90
C GLY A 17 7.92 -19.31 31.19
N ARG A 18 8.67 -18.24 31.48
CA ARG A 18 9.17 -17.92 32.82
C ARG A 18 9.20 -16.42 33.05
N HIS A 19 8.83 -16.10 34.29
CA HIS A 19 8.86 -14.81 34.95
C HIS A 19 10.30 -14.29 35.05
N ALA A 20 10.52 -13.01 34.77
CA ALA A 20 11.81 -12.37 34.96
C ALA A 20 11.93 -11.88 36.42
N ILE A 21 12.64 -12.65 37.24
CA ILE A 21 13.19 -12.20 38.52
C ILE A 21 14.35 -11.26 38.18
N ARG A 22 14.25 -9.99 38.60
CA ARG A 22 15.36 -9.02 38.56
C ARG A 22 16.47 -9.52 39.49
N LEU A 23 17.62 -9.88 38.93
CA LEU A 23 18.85 -10.16 39.65
C LEU A 23 19.77 -8.95 39.56
N PHE A 24 20.18 -8.46 40.73
CA PHE A 24 21.20 -7.44 40.97
C PHE A 24 22.53 -7.84 40.32
N HIS A 25 22.82 -7.40 39.09
CA HIS A 25 24.20 -7.41 38.57
C HIS A 25 24.45 -6.60 37.28
N ASP A 26 23.83 -5.43 37.10
CA ASP A 26 24.09 -4.58 35.92
C ASP A 26 24.42 -3.11 36.27
N GLU A 27 25.07 -2.89 37.42
CA GLU A 27 25.41 -1.54 37.91
C GLU A 27 26.85 -1.09 37.57
N PHE A 28 27.56 -1.76 36.64
CA PHE A 28 28.97 -1.44 36.34
C PHE A 28 29.33 -1.33 34.86
N ASN A 29 28.37 -1.11 33.96
CA ASN A 29 28.70 -0.87 32.55
C ASN A 29 27.93 0.32 31.96
N THR A 30 28.19 1.53 32.45
CA THR A 30 27.85 2.75 31.73
C THR A 30 28.91 3.00 30.65
N PRO A 31 28.54 3.26 29.37
CA PRO A 31 29.49 3.74 28.37
C PRO A 31 30.01 5.13 28.78
N SER A 32 31.29 5.36 28.53
CA SER A 32 31.98 6.64 28.75
C SER A 32 31.26 7.80 28.06
N PRO A 33 31.21 9.01 28.66
CA PRO A 33 30.57 10.17 28.03
C PRO A 33 31.29 10.60 26.74
N PRO A 34 30.58 11.19 25.75
CA PRO A 34 31.19 11.60 24.50
C PRO A 34 32.19 12.75 24.71
N ALA A 35 33.28 12.69 23.95
CA ALA A 35 34.34 13.70 23.96
C ALA A 35 33.79 15.11 23.65
N VAL A 36 34.02 16.04 24.58
CA VAL A 36 33.72 17.47 24.40
C VAL A 36 34.62 18.05 23.31
N LYS A 37 33.99 18.64 22.28
CA LYS A 37 34.65 19.36 21.18
C LYS A 37 35.45 20.54 21.72
N LYS A 38 36.70 20.68 21.28
CA LYS A 38 37.54 21.87 21.52
C LYS A 38 36.84 23.12 20.97
N GLY A 39 36.43 24.03 21.86
CA GLY A 39 36.02 25.39 21.51
C GLY A 39 37.23 26.27 21.15
N ASN A 40 37.06 27.08 20.11
CA ASN A 40 38.04 28.01 19.56
C ASN A 40 38.32 29.16 20.58
N PRO A 41 39.55 29.69 20.69
CA PRO A 41 39.91 30.65 21.73
C PRO A 41 39.63 32.06 21.23
N ASN A 42 38.51 32.66 21.63
CA ASN A 42 38.30 34.11 21.63
C ASN A 42 36.98 34.41 22.36
N ASP A 43 37.02 34.45 23.69
CA ASP A 43 36.08 35.23 24.48
C ASP A 43 36.81 35.83 25.70
N PRO A 44 36.75 37.15 25.94
CA PRO A 44 37.59 37.82 26.93
C PRO A 44 36.78 38.19 28.17
N SER A 45 36.88 37.41 29.26
CA SER A 45 36.64 37.97 30.60
C SER A 45 37.27 37.11 31.68
N SER A 46 37.87 37.77 32.67
CA SER A 46 38.60 37.26 33.85
C SER A 46 40.07 36.89 33.62
N ALA A 47 40.88 37.95 33.58
CA ALA A 47 42.27 37.92 34.01
C ALA A 47 42.36 37.80 35.54
N GLU A 48 43.57 37.46 36.01
CA GLU A 48 44.07 37.34 37.40
C GLU A 48 43.91 35.93 38.01
N SER A 49 44.96 35.21 38.44
CA SER A 49 46.33 35.56 38.79
C SER A 49 47.27 34.38 38.45
N ARG A 50 48.38 34.67 37.76
CA ARG A 50 49.52 33.75 37.68
C ARG A 50 50.49 34.13 38.80
N VAL A 51 50.82 33.17 39.66
CA VAL A 51 52.04 33.21 40.49
C VAL A 51 52.95 32.07 40.03
N PRO A 52 54.21 32.32 39.64
CA PRO A 52 55.09 31.26 39.16
C PRO A 52 56.02 30.70 40.26
N ALA A 53 56.54 29.50 39.95
CA ALA A 53 57.75 28.86 40.48
C ALA A 53 57.66 28.06 41.79
N ALA A 54 57.75 26.73 41.69
CA ALA A 54 58.97 25.97 42.00
C ALA A 54 58.75 24.46 41.79
N GLY A 55 59.67 23.82 41.05
CA GLY A 55 60.02 22.40 41.19
C GLY A 55 58.94 21.33 40.97
N SER A 56 58.89 20.78 39.75
CA SER A 56 58.71 19.34 39.44
C SER A 56 57.90 18.43 40.39
N ILE A 57 56.65 18.76 40.71
CA ILE A 57 55.67 17.81 41.31
C ILE A 57 54.29 17.91 40.60
N ALA A 58 54.25 18.30 39.32
CA ALA A 58 53.01 18.78 38.72
C ALA A 58 51.97 17.71 38.32
N ASN A 59 52.26 16.40 38.35
CA ASN A 59 51.37 15.40 37.73
C ASN A 59 50.81 14.31 38.66
N LYS A 60 50.82 14.50 40.00
CA LYS A 60 50.27 13.48 40.92
C LYS A 60 49.00 13.87 41.66
N TYR A 61 48.52 15.11 41.52
CA TYR A 61 47.36 15.59 42.23
C TYR A 61 46.37 16.24 41.26
N GLN A 62 45.13 15.77 41.33
CA GLN A 62 44.01 16.43 40.66
C GLN A 62 43.56 17.57 41.56
N VAL A 63 43.71 18.81 41.07
CA VAL A 63 43.25 19.99 41.79
C VAL A 63 41.74 20.06 41.60
N PHE A 64 40.99 19.61 42.60
CA PHE A 64 39.54 19.78 42.66
C PHE A 64 39.25 21.23 43.04
N ARG A 65 38.49 21.92 42.20
CA ARG A 65 37.98 23.26 42.52
C ARG A 65 36.57 23.11 43.07
N ASP A 66 36.13 24.04 43.92
CA ASP A 66 34.78 23.99 44.51
C ASP A 66 33.66 23.98 43.45
N VAL A 67 33.94 24.48 42.24
CA VAL A 67 33.01 24.44 41.10
C VAL A 67 32.81 23.05 40.51
N ASP A 68 33.75 22.13 40.74
CA ASP A 68 33.72 20.75 40.23
C ASP A 68 33.18 19.76 41.27
N ALA A 69 32.83 20.24 42.46
CA ALA A 69 32.29 19.41 43.53
C ALA A 69 30.85 19.00 43.20
N THR A 70 30.53 17.72 43.36
CA THR A 70 29.15 17.23 43.28
C THR A 70 28.33 17.92 44.36
N VAL A 71 27.36 18.74 43.94
CA VAL A 71 26.40 19.36 44.85
C VAL A 71 25.48 18.26 45.36
N ILE A 72 25.52 18.01 46.67
CA ILE A 72 24.61 17.07 47.33
C ILE A 72 23.35 17.86 47.67
N LEU A 73 22.27 17.55 46.96
CA LEU A 73 20.97 18.18 47.15
C LEU A 73 20.28 17.57 48.39
N ASP A 74 19.36 18.32 48.98
CA ASP A 74 18.48 17.73 50.00
C ASP A 74 17.38 16.86 49.34
N VAL A 75 16.73 16.02 50.15
CA VAL A 75 15.75 15.04 49.67
C VAL A 75 14.56 15.70 48.96
N GLU A 76 14.22 16.93 49.32
CA GLU A 76 13.09 17.65 48.72
C GLU A 76 13.48 18.30 47.39
N GLU A 77 14.69 18.85 47.31
CA GLU A 77 15.28 19.41 46.10
C GLU A 77 15.52 18.31 45.03
N GLU A 78 15.98 17.12 45.43
CA GLU A 78 16.07 15.95 44.52
C GLU A 78 14.70 15.58 43.95
N ARG A 79 13.65 15.52 44.80
CA ARG A 79 12.30 15.17 44.36
C ARG A 79 11.75 16.21 43.37
N GLN A 80 12.02 17.49 43.63
CA GLN A 80 11.57 18.58 42.76
C GLN A 80 12.26 18.54 41.39
N LEU A 81 13.57 18.30 41.35
CA LEU A 81 14.28 18.13 40.08
C LEU A 81 13.80 16.91 39.31
N GLN A 82 13.50 15.80 40.01
CA GLN A 82 12.97 14.61 39.36
C GLN A 82 11.58 14.88 38.76
N LEU A 83 10.68 15.53 39.50
CA LEU A 83 9.39 15.99 38.96
C LEU A 83 9.58 16.96 37.79
N GLN A 84 10.56 17.84 37.84
CA GLN A 84 10.83 18.81 36.80
C GLN A 84 11.39 18.12 35.53
N GLN A 85 12.25 17.10 35.70
CA GLN A 85 12.72 16.23 34.63
C GLN A 85 11.57 15.41 34.04
N ASP A 86 10.72 14.80 34.88
CA ASP A 86 9.55 14.05 34.43
C ASP A 86 8.58 14.97 33.64
N LEU A 87 8.37 16.21 34.11
CA LEU A 87 7.56 17.21 33.41
C LEU A 87 8.23 17.74 32.12
N GLU A 88 9.57 17.80 32.08
CA GLU A 88 10.32 18.14 30.86
C GLU A 88 10.29 16.98 29.85
N GLU A 89 10.36 15.73 30.30
CA GLU A 89 10.15 14.53 29.50
C GLU A 89 8.72 14.49 28.94
N GLU A 90 7.70 14.76 29.77
CA GLU A 90 6.31 14.89 29.32
C GLU A 90 6.12 16.03 28.31
N LYS A 91 6.81 17.18 28.48
CA LYS A 91 6.76 18.29 27.50
C LYS A 91 7.47 17.97 26.18
N ILE A 92 8.51 17.13 26.20
CA ILE A 92 9.16 16.65 24.97
C ILE A 92 8.23 15.70 24.20
N GLU A 93 7.30 15.02 24.88
CA GLU A 93 6.25 14.23 24.24
C GLU A 93 5.11 15.08 23.62
N GLU A 94 4.92 16.34 24.05
CA GLU A 94 3.84 17.21 23.57
C GLU A 94 4.19 18.09 22.34
N GLU A 95 5.47 18.26 21.98
CA GLU A 95 5.84 18.86 20.69
C GLU A 95 5.55 17.85 19.55
N PRO A 96 4.87 18.25 18.44
CA PRO A 96 4.46 17.33 17.40
C PRO A 96 5.66 16.87 16.54
N GLN A 97 6.44 15.95 17.08
CA GLN A 97 7.45 15.20 16.35
C GLN A 97 6.73 14.16 15.48
N PRO A 98 6.91 14.15 14.14
CA PRO A 98 6.30 13.17 13.26
C PRO A 98 7.07 11.85 13.37
N SER A 99 6.96 11.14 14.49
CA SER A 99 7.79 9.96 14.72
C SER A 99 7.12 8.76 15.39
N ASN A 100 5.85 8.84 15.81
CA ASN A 100 5.09 7.66 16.27
C ASN A 100 3.64 7.60 15.76
N ALA A 101 3.28 8.37 14.73
CA ALA A 101 2.10 8.07 13.96
C ALA A 101 2.39 6.76 13.20
N LEU A 102 1.62 5.70 13.48
CA LEU A 102 1.55 4.55 12.58
C LEU A 102 1.54 5.08 11.14
N PRO A 103 2.36 4.54 10.22
CA PRO A 103 2.36 5.00 8.84
C PRO A 103 0.91 5.07 8.39
N SER A 104 0.42 6.26 8.05
CA SER A 104 -0.96 6.38 7.60
C SER A 104 -1.10 5.36 6.47
N VAL A 105 -2.14 4.52 6.50
CA VAL A 105 -2.35 3.44 5.50
C VAL A 105 -2.29 3.98 4.04
N PHE A 106 -2.38 5.30 3.88
CA PHE A 106 -2.30 6.04 2.64
C PHE A 106 -0.94 6.71 2.37
N SER A 107 0.13 6.39 3.11
CA SER A 107 1.44 7.00 2.87
C SER A 107 1.94 6.63 1.47
N GLY A 108 2.27 7.66 0.67
CA GLY A 108 2.69 7.48 -0.72
C GLY A 108 1.55 7.42 -1.75
N ILE A 109 0.29 7.68 -1.37
CA ILE A 109 -0.85 7.70 -2.28
C ILE A 109 -1.28 9.13 -2.58
N ASN A 110 -1.46 9.44 -3.87
CA ASN A 110 -2.06 10.71 -4.28
C ASN A 110 -3.59 10.69 -4.08
N LEU A 111 -4.05 11.47 -3.09
CA LEU A 111 -5.47 11.62 -2.75
C LEU A 111 -6.17 12.74 -3.54
N GLN A 112 -5.46 13.46 -4.40
CA GLN A 112 -6.06 14.47 -5.28
C GLN A 112 -6.75 13.80 -6.46
N ARG A 113 -7.85 14.38 -6.93
CA ARG A 113 -8.59 13.88 -8.09
C ARG A 113 -7.71 13.88 -9.35
N GLY A 114 -7.87 12.84 -10.18
CA GLY A 114 -7.21 12.74 -11.49
C GLY A 114 -7.72 13.77 -12.51
N LYS A 115 -7.01 13.87 -13.63
CA LYS A 115 -7.30 14.84 -14.70
C LYS A 115 -8.51 14.43 -15.53
N THR A 116 -8.46 13.22 -16.08
CA THR A 116 -9.51 12.69 -16.98
C THR A 116 -10.67 12.08 -16.20
N GLY A 117 -10.37 11.40 -15.09
CA GLY A 117 -11.35 10.75 -14.23
C GLY A 117 -11.03 10.91 -12.75
N VAL A 118 -11.64 10.08 -11.91
CA VAL A 118 -11.32 10.04 -10.47
C VAL A 118 -9.91 9.51 -10.27
N TYR A 119 -9.52 8.50 -11.06
CA TYR A 119 -8.16 7.96 -11.11
C TYR A 119 -7.46 8.35 -12.41
N ASP A 120 -6.19 8.73 -12.25
CA ASP A 120 -5.20 8.64 -13.32
C ASP A 120 -4.59 7.22 -13.30
N ILE A 121 -4.11 6.74 -14.45
CA ILE A 121 -3.61 5.38 -14.57
C ILE A 121 -2.36 5.13 -13.71
N ASP A 122 -1.47 6.12 -13.63
CA ASP A 122 -0.23 6.03 -12.83
C ASP A 122 -0.53 5.93 -11.33
N ASP A 123 -1.50 6.71 -10.85
CA ASP A 123 -2.00 6.65 -9.47
C ASP A 123 -2.59 5.26 -9.17
N LEU A 124 -3.41 4.72 -10.08
CA LEU A 124 -4.02 3.41 -9.90
C LEU A 124 -2.96 2.30 -9.84
N VAL A 125 -1.98 2.30 -10.74
CA VAL A 125 -0.88 1.34 -10.73
C VAL A 125 -0.06 1.45 -9.44
N THR A 126 0.15 2.66 -8.94
CA THR A 126 0.85 2.89 -7.66
C THR A 126 0.07 2.28 -6.49
N VAL A 127 -1.24 2.48 -6.44
CA VAL A 127 -2.14 1.89 -5.44
C VAL A 127 -2.13 0.36 -5.50
N LEU A 128 -2.15 -0.21 -6.70
CA LEU A 128 -2.12 -1.66 -6.90
C LEU A 128 -0.78 -2.27 -6.46
N ARG A 129 0.34 -1.63 -6.80
CA ARG A 129 1.68 -2.05 -6.37
C ARG A 129 1.85 -1.98 -4.86
N LEU A 130 1.31 -0.95 -4.22
CA LEU A 130 1.34 -0.80 -2.75
C LEU A 130 0.59 -1.94 -2.05
N ASN A 131 -0.43 -2.51 -2.69
CA ASN A 131 -1.16 -3.66 -2.17
C ASN A 131 -0.57 -5.00 -2.63
N ASN A 132 0.64 -5.02 -3.19
CA ASN A 132 1.30 -6.23 -3.67
C ASN A 132 0.48 -6.99 -4.74
N ALA A 133 -0.30 -6.28 -5.56
CA ALA A 133 -0.94 -6.89 -6.72
C ALA A 133 0.14 -7.30 -7.74
N GLU A 134 0.00 -8.50 -8.31
CA GLU A 134 0.98 -9.07 -9.24
C GLU A 134 0.50 -8.94 -10.69
N ASN A 135 1.46 -9.03 -11.61
CA ASN A 135 1.22 -9.05 -13.05
C ASN A 135 0.27 -7.93 -13.52
N ILE A 136 0.65 -6.68 -13.35
CA ILE A 136 -0.21 -5.55 -13.72
C ILE A 136 -0.10 -5.30 -15.23
N PHE A 137 -1.18 -5.58 -15.96
CA PHE A 137 -1.33 -5.29 -17.38
C PHE A 137 -2.25 -4.08 -17.57
N VAL A 138 -1.88 -3.18 -18.47
CA VAL A 138 -2.65 -1.98 -18.79
C VAL A 138 -2.74 -1.85 -20.31
N CYS A 139 -3.95 -1.66 -20.82
CA CYS A 139 -4.22 -1.44 -22.24
C CYS A 139 -5.05 -0.16 -22.43
N SER A 140 -4.67 0.65 -23.41
CA SER A 140 -5.48 1.80 -23.86
C SER A 140 -6.50 1.32 -24.89
N VAL A 141 -7.78 1.64 -24.68
CA VAL A 141 -8.85 1.27 -25.59
C VAL A 141 -9.14 2.43 -26.56
N SER A 142 -9.44 2.09 -27.81
CA SER A 142 -9.82 3.09 -28.81
C SER A 142 -11.16 3.74 -28.46
N GLN A 143 -11.23 5.07 -28.61
CA GLN A 143 -12.46 5.85 -28.34
C GLN A 143 -13.64 5.47 -29.25
N GLU A 144 -13.38 4.77 -30.36
CA GLU A 144 -14.42 4.26 -31.27
C GLU A 144 -15.36 3.25 -30.59
N ILE A 145 -14.84 2.46 -29.66
CA ILE A 145 -15.57 1.37 -28.99
C ILE A 145 -16.48 1.92 -27.86
N LYS A 146 -16.30 3.19 -27.46
CA LYS A 146 -17.10 3.91 -26.44
C LYS A 146 -17.35 3.08 -25.16
N TYR A 147 -16.35 2.33 -24.72
CA TYR A 147 -16.43 1.51 -23.51
C TYR A 147 -15.73 2.19 -22.34
N VAL A 148 -14.39 2.16 -22.32
CA VAL A 148 -13.54 2.84 -21.34
C VAL A 148 -12.31 3.39 -22.04
N ASP A 149 -11.54 4.26 -21.37
CA ASP A 149 -10.27 4.75 -21.92
C ASP A 149 -9.13 3.75 -21.67
N TYR A 150 -9.13 3.12 -20.50
CA TYR A 150 -8.12 2.15 -20.11
C TYR A 150 -8.73 0.90 -19.49
N ILE A 151 -8.13 -0.25 -19.79
CA ILE A 151 -8.39 -1.52 -19.11
C ILE A 151 -7.15 -1.86 -18.30
N CYS A 152 -7.34 -2.16 -17.02
CA CYS A 152 -6.30 -2.62 -16.13
C CYS A 152 -6.64 -4.03 -15.65
N ILE A 153 -5.71 -4.97 -15.83
CA ILE A 153 -5.84 -6.37 -15.44
C ILE A 153 -4.74 -6.68 -14.44
N VAL A 154 -5.11 -7.22 -13.27
CA VAL A 154 -4.17 -7.59 -12.21
C VAL A 154 -4.44 -9.01 -11.70
N THR A 155 -3.39 -9.68 -11.23
CA THR A 155 -3.50 -10.98 -10.58
C THR A 155 -3.47 -10.78 -9.06
N GLY A 156 -4.44 -11.39 -8.38
CA GLY A 156 -4.45 -11.50 -6.94
C GLY A 156 -4.04 -12.91 -6.48
N MET A 157 -3.20 -12.98 -5.45
CA MET A 157 -2.70 -14.25 -4.91
C MET A 157 -3.77 -15.15 -4.26
N SER A 158 -4.83 -14.55 -3.72
CA SER A 158 -5.91 -15.29 -3.07
C SER A 158 -7.21 -14.49 -3.10
N PHE A 159 -8.36 -15.16 -2.95
CA PHE A 159 -9.66 -14.50 -2.88
C PHE A 159 -9.72 -13.39 -1.83
N ARG A 160 -9.14 -13.60 -0.64
CA ARG A 160 -9.07 -12.57 0.40
C ARG A 160 -8.22 -11.37 -0.03
N HIS A 161 -7.10 -11.64 -0.68
CA HIS A 161 -6.23 -10.60 -1.21
C HIS A 161 -6.95 -9.80 -2.31
N MET A 162 -7.57 -10.47 -3.28
CA MET A 162 -8.36 -9.83 -4.34
C MET A 162 -9.44 -8.90 -3.78
N ARG A 163 -10.23 -9.39 -2.81
CA ARG A 163 -11.26 -8.59 -2.14
C ARG A 163 -10.66 -7.40 -1.39
N GLY A 164 -9.53 -7.61 -0.72
CA GLY A 164 -8.82 -6.53 -0.02
C GLY A 164 -8.37 -5.42 -0.97
N VAL A 165 -7.77 -5.78 -2.11
CA VAL A 165 -7.36 -4.84 -3.15
C VAL A 165 -8.56 -4.08 -3.71
N ALA A 166 -9.64 -4.79 -4.05
CA ALA A 166 -10.88 -4.20 -4.56
C ALA A 166 -11.47 -3.16 -3.58
N GLU A 167 -11.61 -3.53 -2.31
CA GLU A 167 -12.14 -2.64 -1.27
C GLU A 167 -11.19 -1.46 -1.00
N PHE A 168 -9.87 -1.67 -1.10
CA PHE A 168 -8.89 -0.61 -0.93
C PHE A 168 -8.97 0.43 -2.05
N VAL A 169 -9.02 -0.01 -3.31
CA VAL A 169 -9.25 0.87 -4.47
C VAL A 169 -10.58 1.61 -4.31
N ARG A 170 -11.65 0.90 -3.93
CA ARG A 170 -12.95 1.53 -3.67
C ARG A 170 -12.90 2.57 -2.55
N LYS A 171 -12.12 2.33 -1.49
CA LYS A 171 -11.94 3.27 -0.37
C LYS A 171 -11.24 4.55 -0.84
N ILE A 172 -10.17 4.43 -1.62
CA ILE A 172 -9.47 5.59 -2.16
C ILE A 172 -10.35 6.33 -3.16
N PHE A 173 -11.13 5.62 -4.00
CA PHE A 173 -12.11 6.25 -4.89
C PHE A 173 -13.07 7.17 -4.11
N LYS A 174 -13.61 6.67 -2.98
CA LYS A 174 -14.52 7.46 -2.14
C LYS A 174 -13.87 8.71 -1.55
N MET A 175 -12.55 8.73 -1.38
CA MET A 175 -11.80 9.90 -0.91
C MET A 175 -11.48 10.89 -2.03
N LYS A 176 -11.24 10.41 -3.26
CA LYS A 176 -10.86 11.22 -4.43
C LYS A 176 -12.06 11.80 -5.20
N ARG A 177 -13.25 11.22 -5.03
CA ARG A 177 -14.44 11.53 -5.85
C ARG A 177 -15.05 12.89 -5.52
N ASN A 178 -15.78 13.42 -6.49
CA ASN A 178 -16.72 14.51 -6.26
C ASN A 178 -18.06 13.97 -5.72
N PRO A 179 -18.89 14.82 -5.08
CA PRO A 179 -20.22 14.42 -4.61
C PRO A 179 -21.15 13.90 -5.73
N THR A 180 -20.91 14.31 -6.97
CA THR A 180 -21.66 13.89 -8.17
C THR A 180 -21.29 12.52 -8.69
N ASP A 181 -20.10 12.00 -8.32
CA ASP A 181 -19.58 10.77 -8.90
C ASP A 181 -20.20 9.54 -8.19
N ILE A 182 -20.60 8.57 -9.01
CA ILE A 182 -21.19 7.31 -8.55
C ILE A 182 -20.09 6.46 -7.92
N ILE A 183 -20.37 5.87 -6.75
CA ILE A 183 -19.41 4.99 -6.09
C ILE A 183 -19.33 3.67 -6.87
N PRO A 184 -18.13 3.21 -7.27
CA PRO A 184 -17.97 1.93 -7.93
C PRO A 184 -18.47 0.80 -7.03
N LYS A 185 -19.22 -0.10 -7.64
CA LYS A 185 -19.62 -1.37 -7.03
C LYS A 185 -18.59 -2.43 -7.41
N ILE A 186 -18.30 -3.34 -6.48
CA ILE A 186 -17.45 -4.49 -6.74
C ILE A 186 -18.37 -5.55 -7.36
N GLU A 187 -18.19 -5.82 -8.64
CA GLU A 187 -18.84 -6.92 -9.32
C GLU A 187 -18.03 -8.20 -9.08
N GLY A 188 -18.73 -9.31 -8.82
CA GLY A 188 -18.07 -10.57 -8.48
C GLY A 188 -17.54 -10.66 -7.04
N GLU A 189 -18.07 -9.89 -6.07
CA GLU A 189 -17.61 -9.93 -4.67
C GLU A 189 -17.61 -11.35 -4.05
N ASN A 190 -18.55 -12.20 -4.48
CA ASN A 190 -18.65 -13.61 -4.05
C ASN A 190 -17.88 -14.58 -4.94
N SER A 191 -17.37 -14.12 -6.09
CA SER A 191 -16.59 -14.92 -7.04
C SER A 191 -15.15 -15.03 -6.57
N ARG A 192 -14.59 -16.24 -6.58
CA ARG A 192 -13.21 -16.48 -6.13
C ARG A 192 -12.16 -16.14 -7.18
N ASP A 193 -12.59 -16.13 -8.43
CA ASP A 193 -11.71 -16.19 -9.59
C ASP A 193 -11.65 -14.86 -10.34
N TRP A 194 -12.72 -14.06 -10.26
CA TRP A 194 -12.82 -12.82 -11.01
C TRP A 194 -13.65 -11.78 -10.26
N MET A 195 -13.05 -10.62 -10.02
CA MET A 195 -13.71 -9.40 -9.57
C MET A 195 -13.47 -8.27 -10.57
N ALA A 196 -14.48 -7.42 -10.76
CA ALA A 196 -14.38 -6.27 -11.64
C ALA A 196 -14.89 -5.00 -10.94
N LEU A 197 -14.21 -3.88 -11.19
CA LEU A 197 -14.58 -2.56 -10.70
C LEU A 197 -14.56 -1.58 -11.86
N ASP A 198 -15.67 -0.89 -12.06
CA ASP A 198 -15.78 0.21 -13.01
C ASP A 198 -15.47 1.53 -12.32
N LEU A 199 -14.33 2.15 -12.65
CA LEU A 199 -13.89 3.43 -12.08
C LEU A 199 -14.30 4.64 -12.95
N GLY A 200 -15.14 4.44 -13.95
CA GLY A 200 -15.60 5.45 -14.90
C GLY A 200 -14.77 5.49 -16.18
N ASN A 201 -13.53 5.98 -16.10
CA ASN A 201 -12.61 6.02 -17.24
C ASN A 201 -11.72 4.76 -17.34
N ILE A 202 -11.61 3.99 -16.25
CA ILE A 202 -10.76 2.80 -16.15
C ILE A 202 -11.60 1.60 -15.70
N ALA A 203 -11.53 0.50 -16.45
CA ALA A 203 -12.07 -0.80 -16.01
C ALA A 203 -10.97 -1.63 -15.33
N LEU A 204 -11.10 -1.87 -14.03
CA LEU A 204 -10.17 -2.70 -13.26
C LEU A 204 -10.72 -4.13 -13.15
N HIS A 205 -9.93 -5.09 -13.62
CA HIS A 205 -10.19 -6.51 -13.50
C HIS A 205 -9.14 -7.16 -12.60
N ILE A 206 -9.59 -7.85 -11.56
CA ILE A 206 -8.76 -8.58 -10.62
C ILE A 206 -9.07 -10.07 -10.81
N PHE A 207 -8.09 -10.84 -11.29
CA PHE A 207 -8.21 -12.27 -11.54
C PHE A 207 -7.39 -13.11 -10.56
N SER A 208 -7.83 -14.35 -10.35
CA SER A 208 -6.94 -15.42 -9.90
C SER A 208 -6.01 -15.83 -11.04
N GLU A 209 -4.85 -16.40 -10.71
CA GLU A 209 -3.87 -16.84 -11.71
C GLU A 209 -4.49 -17.80 -12.75
N GLN A 210 -5.24 -18.80 -12.28
CA GLN A 210 -5.93 -19.77 -13.13
C GLN A 210 -6.97 -19.11 -14.04
N ALA A 211 -7.77 -18.18 -13.52
CA ALA A 211 -8.81 -17.52 -14.29
C ALA A 211 -8.22 -16.61 -15.37
N ARG A 212 -7.09 -15.97 -15.08
CA ARG A 212 -6.40 -15.11 -16.03
C ARG A 212 -5.95 -15.87 -17.27
N GLU A 213 -5.37 -17.06 -17.08
CA GLU A 213 -4.98 -17.94 -18.19
C GLU A 213 -6.19 -18.49 -18.95
N GLN A 214 -7.28 -18.79 -18.24
CA GLN A 214 -8.49 -19.33 -18.86
C GLN A 214 -9.22 -18.31 -19.74
N TYR A 215 -9.32 -17.05 -19.29
CA TYR A 215 -10.07 -16.01 -20.00
C TYR A 215 -9.21 -15.21 -20.98
N ASP A 216 -7.90 -15.13 -20.78
CA ASP A 216 -6.92 -14.44 -21.63
C ASP A 216 -7.38 -13.10 -22.22
N LEU A 217 -7.94 -12.24 -21.35
CA LEU A 217 -8.44 -10.93 -21.78
C LEU A 217 -7.34 -10.01 -22.32
N GLU A 218 -6.08 -10.27 -21.98
CA GLU A 218 -4.94 -9.50 -22.48
C GLU A 218 -4.80 -9.65 -23.99
N SER A 219 -4.84 -10.89 -24.49
CA SER A 219 -4.79 -11.17 -25.93
C SER A 219 -5.97 -10.53 -26.67
N LEU A 220 -7.17 -10.64 -26.10
CA LEU A 220 -8.39 -10.07 -26.69
C LEU A 220 -8.27 -8.55 -26.88
N TRP A 221 -7.84 -7.82 -25.86
CA TRP A 221 -7.78 -6.36 -25.90
C TRP A 221 -6.50 -5.80 -26.52
N ALA A 222 -5.38 -6.53 -26.49
CA ALA A 222 -4.12 -6.08 -27.09
C ALA A 222 -4.06 -6.31 -28.62
N ILE A 223 -4.51 -7.49 -29.08
CA ILE A 223 -4.35 -7.91 -30.48
C ILE A 223 -5.68 -7.84 -31.24
N GLY A 224 -6.80 -7.97 -30.52
CA GLY A 224 -8.15 -7.97 -31.08
C GLY A 224 -8.69 -9.37 -31.35
N ALA A 225 -10.03 -9.49 -31.41
CA ALA A 225 -10.75 -10.76 -31.53
C ALA A 225 -10.34 -11.62 -32.74
N LYS A 226 -9.82 -11.02 -33.83
CA LYS A 226 -9.39 -11.75 -35.02
C LYS A 226 -8.22 -12.69 -34.77
N TYR A 227 -7.39 -12.40 -33.78
CA TYR A 227 -6.17 -13.16 -33.48
C TYR A 227 -6.25 -13.89 -32.15
N ASP A 228 -7.37 -13.76 -31.44
CA ASP A 228 -7.60 -14.45 -30.19
C ASP A 228 -7.86 -15.94 -30.42
N ARG A 229 -7.18 -16.79 -29.65
CA ARG A 229 -7.28 -18.25 -29.79
C ARG A 229 -8.65 -18.75 -29.36
N GLU A 230 -9.19 -18.16 -28.29
CA GLU A 230 -10.47 -18.54 -27.71
C GLU A 230 -11.63 -18.15 -28.64
N CYS A 231 -11.61 -16.94 -29.21
CA CYS A 231 -12.58 -16.50 -30.22
C CYS A 231 -12.52 -17.32 -31.51
N ASN A 232 -11.34 -17.83 -31.89
CA ASN A 232 -11.15 -18.60 -33.13
C ASN A 232 -11.26 -20.12 -32.93
N LYS A 233 -11.71 -20.62 -31.78
CA LYS A 233 -11.94 -22.06 -31.58
C LYS A 233 -12.97 -22.56 -32.60
N PRO A 234 -12.71 -23.72 -33.26
CA PRO A 234 -13.71 -24.30 -34.14
C PRO A 234 -14.98 -24.57 -33.32
N ALA A 235 -16.11 -24.08 -33.80
CA ALA A 235 -17.39 -24.27 -33.12
C ALA A 235 -17.63 -25.76 -32.89
N GLU A 236 -18.19 -26.10 -31.72
CA GLU A 236 -18.65 -27.46 -31.45
C GLU A 236 -19.57 -27.91 -32.59
N PRO A 237 -19.49 -29.17 -33.07
CA PRO A 237 -20.25 -29.63 -34.24
C PRO A 237 -21.75 -29.40 -34.10
N LEU A 238 -22.26 -29.42 -32.87
CA LEU A 238 -23.66 -29.12 -32.57
C LEU A 238 -24.00 -27.63 -32.75
N VAL A 239 -23.11 -26.72 -32.35
CA VAL A 239 -23.29 -25.28 -32.56
C VAL A 239 -23.27 -24.97 -34.05
N GLU A 240 -22.33 -25.56 -34.80
CA GLU A 240 -22.31 -25.42 -36.26
C GLU A 240 -23.57 -25.98 -36.92
N LEU A 241 -24.07 -27.12 -36.42
CA LEU A 241 -25.33 -27.70 -36.87
C LEU A 241 -26.51 -26.76 -36.57
N PHE A 242 -26.58 -26.19 -35.35
CA PHE A 242 -27.61 -25.23 -34.99
C PHE A 242 -27.52 -23.94 -35.81
N GLU A 243 -26.33 -23.41 -36.07
CA GLU A 243 -26.13 -22.22 -36.91
C GLU A 243 -26.52 -22.46 -38.37
N ARG A 244 -26.20 -23.64 -38.91
CA ARG A 244 -26.57 -24.01 -40.28
C ARG A 244 -28.09 -24.17 -40.47
N HIS A 245 -28.79 -24.62 -39.42
CA HIS A 245 -30.22 -24.90 -39.47
C HIS A 245 -31.08 -23.82 -38.79
N SER A 246 -30.45 -22.87 -38.11
CA SER A 246 -31.05 -21.63 -37.63
C SER A 246 -31.38 -20.78 -38.85
N VAL A 247 -32.63 -20.84 -39.27
CA VAL A 247 -33.19 -19.89 -40.25
C VAL A 247 -32.99 -18.49 -39.68
N TYR A 248 -32.05 -17.73 -40.24
CA TYR A 248 -31.73 -16.38 -39.79
C TYR A 248 -32.98 -15.50 -39.87
N LEU A 249 -33.44 -15.01 -38.72
CA LEU A 249 -34.52 -14.00 -38.64
C LEU A 249 -34.16 -12.69 -39.38
N ASN A 250 -32.88 -12.50 -39.72
CA ASN A 250 -32.40 -11.35 -40.47
C ASN A 250 -32.94 -11.28 -41.92
N ASP A 251 -33.29 -12.42 -42.52
CA ASP A 251 -33.81 -12.47 -43.90
C ASP A 251 -35.33 -12.28 -43.98
N LEU A 252 -36.02 -12.31 -42.84
CA LEU A 252 -37.46 -12.14 -42.78
C LEU A 252 -37.81 -10.64 -42.76
N LYS A 253 -38.27 -10.13 -43.90
CA LYS A 253 -38.91 -8.81 -43.93
C LYS A 253 -40.28 -8.86 -43.24
N PRO A 254 -40.61 -7.89 -42.38
CA PRO A 254 -41.92 -7.83 -41.75
C PRO A 254 -43.02 -7.70 -42.82
N LEU A 255 -44.05 -8.53 -42.69
CA LEU A 255 -45.19 -8.54 -43.61
C LEU A 255 -45.86 -7.16 -43.58
N LYS A 256 -45.88 -6.46 -44.72
CA LYS A 256 -46.63 -5.20 -44.84
C LYS A 256 -48.12 -5.53 -44.71
N LYS A 257 -48.75 -5.04 -43.64
CA LYS A 257 -50.21 -5.07 -43.49
C LYS A 257 -50.82 -4.24 -44.60
N GLU A 258 -51.44 -4.87 -45.58
CA GLU A 258 -52.25 -4.15 -46.57
C GLU A 258 -53.37 -3.43 -45.83
N LYS A 259 -53.47 -2.11 -46.02
CA LYS A 259 -54.61 -1.33 -45.55
C LYS A 259 -55.83 -1.87 -46.30
N THR A 260 -56.71 -2.56 -45.59
CA THR A 260 -58.10 -2.76 -46.02
C THR A 260 -58.68 -1.38 -46.31
N MET A 261 -58.83 -1.06 -47.59
CA MET A 261 -59.66 0.04 -48.03
C MET A 261 -61.11 -0.40 -47.84
N ASP A 262 -61.61 -0.24 -46.62
CA ASP A 262 -63.06 -0.20 -46.41
C ASP A 262 -63.56 1.11 -47.01
N GLY A 263 -64.35 0.95 -48.06
CA GLY A 263 -64.87 2.06 -48.84
C GLY A 263 -66.01 2.80 -48.15
N ASN A 264 -66.45 3.80 -48.91
CA ASN A 264 -67.78 4.40 -48.92
C ASN A 264 -68.00 5.61 -47.99
N GLU A 265 -68.00 6.79 -48.61
CA GLU A 265 -69.05 7.78 -48.39
C GLU A 265 -69.16 8.70 -49.61
N THR A 266 -70.03 8.32 -50.54
CA THR A 266 -70.81 9.25 -51.36
C THR A 266 -71.89 9.89 -50.48
N ALA A 267 -71.97 11.23 -50.45
CA ALA A 267 -73.18 12.03 -50.75
C ALA A 267 -73.14 13.43 -50.11
N ALA A 268 -73.50 14.40 -50.95
CA ALA A 268 -74.14 15.69 -50.67
C ALA A 268 -73.41 16.74 -49.82
#